data_AF-A0A950PEW4-F1
#
_entry.id   AF-A0A950PEW4-F1
#
_cell.length_a   1.000
_cell.length_b   1.000
_cell.length_c   1.000
_cell.angle_alpha   90.00
_cell.angle_beta   90.00
_cell.angle_gamma   90.00
#
_symmetry.space_group_name_H-M   'P 1'
#
loop_
_entity.id
_entity.type
_entity.pdbx_description
1 polymer ?
#
loop_
_entity_poly.entity_id
_entity_poly.type
_entity_poly.pdbx_seq_one_letter_code
_entity_poly.pdbx_strand_id
1 'polypeptide(L)' 'AWELGIEDALQDGVSLIEWPERFGGLIPKRRLELTFEQGPTAEARRALIDAGPGWADRLASLAAET' A
#
# COMPACT_ATOMS: atom_id res chain seq x y z
N ALA A 1 19.97 8.09 1.24
CA ALA A 1 20.77 7.01 1.85
C ALA A 1 20.23 5.71 1.29
N TRP A 2 21.09 4.79 0.82
CA TRP A 2 20.67 3.41 0.66
C TRP A 2 20.56 2.85 2.07
N GLU A 3 19.36 2.56 2.55
CA GLU A 3 19.22 1.81 3.80
C GLU A 3 19.62 0.36 3.52
N LEU A 4 20.51 -0.18 4.36
CA LEU A 4 20.79 -1.61 4.34
C LEU A 4 19.51 -2.38 4.71
N GLY A 5 19.11 -3.36 3.88
CA GLY A 5 18.06 -4.32 4.18
C GLY A 5 16.69 -4.04 3.53
N ILE A 6 16.60 -3.03 2.66
CA ILE A 6 15.35 -2.68 1.97
C ILE A 6 14.95 -3.75 0.95
N GLU A 7 15.93 -4.37 0.28
CA GLU A 7 15.68 -5.48 -0.64
C GLU A 7 15.18 -6.72 0.12
N ASP A 8 15.81 -7.04 1.25
CA ASP A 8 15.42 -8.18 2.10
C ASP A 8 13.98 -7.99 2.63
N ALA A 9 13.64 -6.77 3.07
CA ALA A 9 12.30 -6.44 3.57
C ALA A 9 11.21 -6.56 2.49
N LEU A 10 11.56 -6.36 1.21
CA LEU A 10 10.65 -6.48 0.07
C LEU A 10 10.51 -7.92 -0.46
N GLN A 11 11.47 -8.82 -0.16
CA GLN A 11 11.47 -10.18 -0.71
C GLN A 11 10.53 -11.14 0.04
N ASP A 12 10.59 -11.18 1.36
CA ASP A 12 10.02 -12.29 2.15
C ASP A 12 8.79 -11.91 3.00
N GLY A 13 8.10 -10.80 2.68
CA GLY A 13 6.94 -10.37 3.47
C GLY A 13 6.07 -9.28 2.84
N VAL A 14 5.29 -8.61 3.69
CA VAL A 14 4.54 -7.41 3.34
C VAL A 14 5.23 -6.22 3.99
N SER A 15 5.68 -5.27 3.17
CA SER A 15 6.26 -4.01 3.64
C SER A 15 5.20 -2.91 3.61
N LEU A 16 5.12 -2.13 4.69
CA LEU A 16 4.32 -0.91 4.77
C LEU A 16 5.28 0.27 4.60
N ILE A 17 5.15 0.99 3.48
CA ILE A 17 6.00 2.13 3.17
C ILE A 17 5.17 3.40 3.36
N GLU A 18 5.53 4.20 4.36
CA GLU A 18 4.95 5.53 4.53
C GLU A 18 5.67 6.56 3.65
N TRP A 19 4.93 7.57 3.18
CA TRP A 19 5.44 8.63 2.31
C TRP A 19 6.17 8.07 1.07
N PRO A 20 5.50 7.23 0.25
CA PRO A 20 6.12 6.52 -0.86
C PRO A 20 6.80 7.47 -1.85
N GLU A 21 6.30 8.69 -2.02
CA GLU A 21 6.90 9.72 -2.87
C GLU A 21 8.33 10.11 -2.46
N ARG A 22 8.73 9.90 -1.20
CA ARG A 22 10.11 10.10 -0.73
C ARG A 22 11.03 8.92 -1.02
N PHE A 23 10.47 7.76 -1.36
CA PHE A 23 11.17 6.52 -1.64
C PHE A 23 11.81 6.50 -3.05
N GLY A 24 11.54 7.53 -3.86
CA GLY A 24 12.16 7.73 -5.16
C GLY A 24 11.88 6.58 -6.15
N GLY A 25 12.84 6.31 -7.03
CA GLY A 25 12.70 5.27 -8.07
C GLY A 25 12.71 3.82 -7.55
N LEU A 26 12.83 3.60 -6.24
CA LEU A 26 12.88 2.26 -5.63
C LEU A 26 11.49 1.72 -5.28
N ILE A 27 10.42 2.48 -5.53
CA ILE A 27 9.05 2.00 -5.33
C ILE A 27 8.78 0.76 -6.21
N PRO A 28 8.32 -0.35 -5.61
CA PRO A 28 7.92 -1.53 -6.38
C PRO A 28 6.79 -1.23 -7.37
N LYS A 29 6.92 -1.73 -8.60
CA LYS A 29 5.86 -1.63 -9.63
C LYS A 29 4.59 -2.38 -9.23
N ARG A 30 4.76 -3.55 -8.61
CA ARG A 30 3.66 -4.35 -8.07
C ARG A 30 3.47 -3.98 -6.60
N ARG A 31 2.50 -3.11 -6.33
CA ARG A 31 2.13 -2.67 -4.98
C ARG A 31 0.63 -2.40 -4.89
N LEU A 32 0.13 -2.33 -3.67
CA LEU A 32 -1.16 -1.71 -3.36
C LEU A 32 -0.87 -0.31 -2.84
N GLU A 33 -1.52 0.70 -3.41
CA GLU A 33 -1.34 2.09 -2.95
C GLU A 33 -2.57 2.50 -2.13
N LEU A 34 -2.32 3.02 -0.94
CA LEU A 34 -3.35 3.45 0.00
C LEU A 34 -3.22 4.94 0.27
N THR A 35 -4.29 5.68 0.02
CA THR A 35 -4.40 7.10 0.37
C THR A 35 -5.42 7.25 1.49
N PHE A 36 -5.01 7.88 2.59
CA PHE A 36 -5.88 8.14 3.74
C PHE A 36 -6.34 9.60 3.73
N GLU A 37 -7.65 9.79 3.78
CA GLU A 37 -8.30 11.09 3.82
C GLU A 37 -9.18 11.20 5.08
N GLN A 38 -9.50 12.44 5.46
CA GLN A 38 -10.51 12.68 6.48
C GLN A 38 -11.89 12.25 5.97
N GLY A 39 -12.65 11.61 6.85
CA GLY A 39 -14.03 11.23 6.56
C GLY A 39 -15.03 12.36 6.88
N PRO A 40 -16.34 12.06 6.78
CA PRO A 40 -17.40 13.05 7.00
C PRO A 40 -17.55 13.50 8.47
N THR A 41 -16.86 12.85 9.41
CA THR A 41 -16.83 13.22 10.84
C THR A 41 -15.38 13.28 11.33
N ALA A 42 -15.13 13.91 12.47
CA ALA A 42 -13.76 14.07 12.99
C ALA A 42 -13.06 12.73 13.26
N GLU A 43 -13.82 11.71 13.62
CA GLU A 43 -13.35 10.35 13.93
C GLU A 43 -13.37 9.43 12.70
N ALA A 44 -14.04 9.81 11.61
CA ALA A 44 -14.07 9.02 10.39
C ALA A 44 -12.81 9.20 9.55
N ARG A 45 -12.38 8.12 8.89
CA ARG A 45 -11.33 8.11 7.88
C ARG A 45 -11.84 7.45 6.62
N ARG A 46 -11.36 7.91 5.47
CA ARG A 46 -11.59 7.28 4.18
C ARG A 46 -10.25 6.77 3.66
N ALA A 47 -10.20 5.49 3.31
CA ALA A 47 -9.07 4.90 2.62
C ALA A 47 -9.45 4.72 1.14
N LEU A 48 -8.64 5.26 0.24
CA LEU A 48 -8.70 4.96 -1.18
C LEU A 48 -7.66 3.90 -1.48
N ILE A 49 -8.06 2.89 -2.24
CA ILE A 49 -7.22 1.77 -2.63
C ILE A 49 -7.01 1.85 -4.13
N ASP A 50 -5.78 2.12 -4.57
CA ASP A 50 -5.37 1.94 -5.95
C ASP A 50 -4.69 0.57 -6.10
N ALA A 51 -5.41 -0.32 -6.78
CA ALA A 51 -5.05 -1.71 -6.97
C ALA A 51 -4.13 -1.83 -8.19
N GLY A 52 -2.82 -1.85 -7.93
CA GLY A 52 -1.84 -2.18 -8.95
C GLY A 52 -2.00 -3.61 -9.51
N PRO A 53 -1.21 -3.98 -10.53
CA PRO A 53 -1.31 -5.28 -11.18
C PRO A 53 -1.25 -6.46 -10.20
N GLY A 54 -2.18 -7.39 -10.32
CA GLY A 54 -2.24 -8.62 -9.50
C GLY A 54 -2.98 -8.50 -8.17
N TRP A 55 -3.66 -7.38 -7.89
CA TRP A 55 -4.45 -7.20 -6.66
C TRP A 55 -5.96 -7.41 -6.81
N ALA A 56 -6.48 -7.43 -8.05
CA ALA A 56 -7.93 -7.52 -8.30
C ALA A 56 -8.59 -8.71 -7.59
N ASP A 57 -8.06 -9.93 -7.77
CA ASP A 57 -8.63 -11.14 -7.16
C ASP A 57 -8.55 -11.12 -5.63
N ARG A 58 -7.47 -10.55 -5.06
CA ARG A 58 -7.28 -10.42 -3.61
C ARG A 58 -8.25 -9.43 -2.98
N LEU A 59 -8.57 -8.34 -3.69
CA LEU A 59 -9.55 -7.36 -3.22
C LEU A 59 -10.98 -7.90 -3.36
N ALA A 60 -11.26 -8.67 -4.41
CA ALA A 60 -12.56 -9.30 -4.62
C ALA A 60 -12.89 -10.29 -3.47
N SER A 61 -11.92 -11.06 -2.98
CA SER A 61 -12.15 -11.96 -1.84
C SER A 61 -12.49 -11.20 -0.55
N LEU A 62 -11.82 -10.07 -0.30
CA LEU A 62 -12.07 -9.26 0.90
C LEU A 62 -13.49 -8.67 0.91
N ALA A 63 -13.98 -8.22 -0.25
CA ALA A 63 -15.34 -7.68 -0.38
C ALA A 63 -16.43 -8.75 -0.22
N ALA A 64 -16.12 -10.02 -0.50
CA ALA A 64 -17.05 -11.14 -0.33
C ALA A 64 -17.16 -11.62 1.13
N GLU A 65 -16.21 -11.24 1.99
CA GLU A 65 -16.17 -11.60 3.41
C GLU A 65 -16.89 -10.57 4.32
N THR A 66 -17.53 -9.54 3.75
CA THR A 66 -18.22 -8.47 4.48
C THR A 66 -19.74 -8.53 4.27
#